data_AF-A0A840YFB9-F1
#
_entry.id   AF-A0A840YFB9-F1
#
_cell.length_a   1.000
_cell.length_b   1.000
_cell.length_c   1.000
_cell.angle_alpha   90.00
_cell.angle_beta   90.00
_cell.angle_gamma   90.00
#
_symmetry.space_group_name_H-M   'P 1'
#
loop_
_entity.id
_entity.type
_entity.pdbx_description
1 polymer ?
#
loop_
_entity_poly.entity_id
_entity_poly.type
_entity_poly.pdbx_seq_one_letter_code
_entity_poly.pdbx_strand_id
1 'polypeptide(L)'
;MNKNAKKAPTTPARAPPLGSHVPGSLITKVCSLNHLTSTIIQRLAHEQLRTHLADFLAAYNFDRRLKTLSGLKPYEYIDIIWTSEPDRFIVNPVHQRPGLNT
;
A
#
# COMPACT_ATOMS: atom_id res chain seq x y z
N MET A 1 -45.05 -66.76 10.60
CA MET A 1 -43.89 -67.65 10.89
C MET A 1 -42.90 -67.44 9.76
N ASN A 2 -41.59 -67.25 9.91
CA ASN A 2 -40.69 -67.47 11.02
C ASN A 2 -39.56 -66.42 10.92
N LYS A 3 -39.12 -66.05 12.11
CA LYS A 3 -38.04 -65.16 12.49
C LYS A 3 -36.72 -65.69 11.93
N ASN A 4 -35.84 -64.79 11.51
CA ASN A 4 -34.44 -64.87 11.94
C ASN A 4 -33.71 -63.56 11.69
N ALA A 5 -33.62 -62.78 12.77
CA ALA A 5 -32.63 -61.74 12.94
C ALA A 5 -31.24 -62.39 12.98
N LYS A 6 -30.38 -62.07 12.01
CA LYS A 6 -28.94 -62.31 12.14
C LYS A 6 -28.28 -60.99 12.54
N LYS A 7 -27.84 -60.98 13.81
CA LYS A 7 -27.07 -59.92 14.46
C LYS A 7 -25.66 -59.85 13.82
N ALA A 8 -25.18 -58.63 13.64
CA ALA A 8 -23.99 -58.24 12.88
C ALA A 8 -22.65 -58.81 13.41
N PRO A 9 -21.61 -58.93 12.56
CA PRO A 9 -20.23 -58.75 12.98
C PRO A 9 -19.89 -57.26 12.97
N THR A 10 -19.60 -56.71 14.15
CA THR A 10 -19.08 -55.35 14.34
C THR A 10 -17.66 -55.29 13.78
N THR A 11 -17.49 -54.71 12.58
CA THR A 11 -16.17 -54.32 12.06
C THR A 11 -15.59 -53.21 12.95
N PRO A 12 -14.32 -53.28 13.37
CA PRO A 12 -13.73 -52.29 14.26
C PRO A 12 -13.69 -50.93 13.58
N ALA A 13 -14.02 -49.89 14.34
CA ALA A 13 -13.96 -48.51 13.92
C ALA A 13 -12.59 -48.20 13.31
N ARG A 14 -12.56 -47.95 12.00
CA ARG A 14 -11.39 -47.42 11.30
C ARG A 14 -11.17 -46.00 11.83
N ALA A 15 -10.12 -45.82 12.63
CA ALA A 15 -9.71 -44.50 13.10
C ALA A 15 -9.53 -43.54 11.91
N PRO A 16 -9.94 -42.27 12.02
CA PRO A 16 -9.66 -41.28 10.98
C PRO A 16 -8.14 -41.15 10.80
N PRO A 17 -7.64 -40.90 9.57
CA PRO A 17 -6.21 -40.72 9.36
C PRO A 17 -5.71 -39.59 10.25
N LEU A 18 -4.68 -39.87 11.05
CA LEU A 18 -3.97 -38.87 11.83
C LEU A 18 -3.62 -37.70 10.91
N GLY A 19 -3.92 -36.50 11.40
CA GLY A 19 -3.79 -35.26 10.65
C GLY A 19 -2.50 -35.21 9.86
N SER A 20 -2.61 -34.76 8.61
CA SER A 20 -1.49 -34.33 7.80
C SER A 20 -0.73 -33.26 8.58
N HIS A 21 0.29 -33.68 9.34
CA HIS A 21 1.22 -32.78 9.99
C HIS A 21 2.02 -32.11 8.88
N VAL A 22 1.54 -30.94 8.44
CA VAL A 22 2.26 -30.11 7.50
C VAL A 22 3.61 -29.79 8.17
N PRO A 23 4.76 -30.20 7.59
CA PRO A 23 6.05 -29.93 8.20
C PRO A 23 6.18 -28.43 8.42
N GLY A 24 6.51 -28.00 9.63
CA GLY A 24 6.68 -26.58 9.96
C GLY A 24 7.61 -25.85 8.98
N SER A 25 8.55 -26.56 8.34
CA SER A 25 9.42 -26.02 7.30
C SER A 25 8.68 -25.55 6.03
N LEU A 26 7.59 -26.21 5.64
CA LEU A 26 6.75 -25.77 4.52
C LEU A 26 5.90 -24.56 4.90
N ILE A 27 5.36 -24.53 6.11
CA ILE A 27 4.60 -23.39 6.63
C ILE A 27 5.51 -22.15 6.70
N THR A 28 6.71 -22.29 7.28
CA THR A 28 7.68 -21.18 7.36
C THR A 28 8.08 -20.69 5.97
N LYS A 29 8.30 -21.58 5.00
CA LYS A 29 8.61 -21.18 3.61
C LYS A 29 7.48 -20.40 2.96
N VAL A 30 6.23 -20.85 3.15
CA VAL A 30 5.04 -20.15 2.63
C VAL A 30 4.86 -18.79 3.30
N CYS A 31 5.04 -18.69 4.62
CA CYS A 31 4.98 -17.41 5.34
C CYS A 31 6.07 -16.44 4.87
N SER A 32 7.32 -16.89 4.70
CA SER A 32 8.41 -16.06 4.19
C SER A 32 8.16 -15.61 2.76
N LEU A 33 7.65 -16.50 1.90
CA LEU A 33 7.31 -16.16 0.52
C LEU A 33 6.18 -15.12 0.47
N ASN A 34 5.12 -15.30 1.26
CA ASN A 34 4.01 -14.35 1.35
C ASN A 34 4.46 -12.98 1.89
N HIS A 35 5.38 -12.98 2.87
CA HIS A 35 5.93 -11.74 3.39
C HIS A 35 6.79 -11.00 2.35
N LEU A 36 7.62 -11.73 1.61
CA LEU A 36 8.44 -11.17 0.53
C LEU A 36 7.58 -10.65 -0.62
N THR A 37 6.55 -11.38 -1.04
CA THR A 37 5.63 -10.93 -2.09
C THR A 37 4.85 -9.69 -1.66
N SER A 38 4.35 -9.65 -0.41
CA SER A 38 3.71 -8.46 0.15
C SER A 38 4.64 -7.25 0.20
N THR A 39 5.90 -7.45 0.58
CA THR A 39 6.91 -6.39 0.67
C THR A 39 7.27 -5.85 -0.71
N ILE A 40 7.42 -6.74 -1.70
CA ILE A 40 7.71 -6.36 -3.10
C ILE A 40 6.54 -5.58 -3.69
N ILE A 41 5.29 -6.01 -3.46
CA ILE A 41 4.09 -5.31 -3.93
C ILE A 41 4.01 -3.92 -3.29
N GLN A 42 4.21 -3.80 -1.98
CA GLN A 42 4.21 -2.51 -1.28
C GLN A 42 5.30 -1.59 -1.85
N ARG A 43 6.53 -2.08 -2.00
CA ARG A 43 7.64 -1.30 -2.56
C ARG A 43 7.33 -0.84 -3.98
N LEU A 44 6.86 -1.73 -4.84
CA LEU A 44 6.53 -1.41 -6.22
C LEU A 44 5.38 -0.40 -6.32
N ALA A 45 4.34 -0.54 -5.51
CA ALA A 45 3.24 0.43 -5.43
C ALA A 45 3.73 1.81 -4.95
N HIS A 46 4.61 1.83 -3.95
CA HIS A 46 5.27 3.07 -3.49
C HIS A 46 6.13 3.70 -4.60
N GLU A 47 6.91 2.92 -5.34
CA GLU A 47 7.71 3.44 -6.46
C GLU A 47 6.81 3.98 -7.59
N GLN A 48 5.74 3.26 -7.96
CA GLN A 48 4.78 3.74 -8.98
C GLN A 48 4.13 5.06 -8.57
N LEU A 49 3.70 5.18 -7.31
CA LEU A 49 3.17 6.44 -6.79
C LEU A 49 4.19 7.57 -6.86
N ARG A 50 5.46 7.30 -6.50
CA ARG A 50 6.55 8.29 -6.58
C ARG A 50 6.77 8.76 -8.01
N THR A 51 6.77 7.84 -8.98
CA THR A 51 6.90 8.18 -10.40
C THR A 51 5.74 9.05 -10.87
N HIS A 52 4.49 8.64 -10.59
CA HIS A 52 3.33 9.43 -11.01
C HIS A 52 3.29 10.83 -10.39
N LEU A 53 3.69 10.98 -9.13
CA LEU A 53 3.82 12.29 -8.51
C LEU A 53 4.92 13.13 -9.16
N ALA A 54 6.06 12.53 -9.48
CA ALA A 54 7.15 13.23 -10.17
C ALA A 54 6.71 13.70 -11.56
N ASP A 55 6.04 12.85 -12.33
CA ASP A 55 5.52 13.20 -13.66
C ASP A 55 4.47 14.31 -13.58
N PHE A 56 3.55 14.22 -12.62
CA PHE A 56 2.54 15.25 -12.40
C PHE A 56 3.17 16.60 -12.03
N LEU A 57 4.12 16.62 -11.09
CA LEU A 57 4.83 17.83 -10.69
C LEU A 57 5.66 18.39 -11.85
N ALA A 58 6.28 17.53 -12.65
CA ALA A 58 7.05 17.95 -13.81
C ALA A 58 6.14 18.61 -14.84
N ALA A 59 5.05 17.96 -15.20
CA ALA A 59 4.10 18.48 -16.18
C ALA A 59 3.45 19.80 -15.72
N TYR A 60 3.07 19.88 -14.44
CA TYR A 60 2.48 21.07 -13.89
C TYR A 60 3.48 22.24 -13.87
N ASN A 61 4.68 22.01 -13.35
CA ASN A 61 5.65 23.07 -13.15
C ASN A 61 6.34 23.49 -14.45
N PHE A 62 6.58 22.57 -15.39
CA PHE A 62 7.49 22.81 -16.52
C PHE A 62 6.86 22.73 -17.92
N ASP A 63 5.75 22.01 -18.13
CA ASP A 63 5.31 21.71 -19.51
C ASP A 63 4.45 22.82 -20.13
N ARG A 64 3.57 23.47 -19.35
CA ARG A 64 2.58 24.41 -19.90
C ARG A 64 2.73 25.82 -19.34
N ARG A 65 2.88 26.78 -20.25
CA ARG A 65 2.77 28.21 -19.94
C ARG A 65 1.31 28.58 -19.66
N LEU A 66 1.04 29.16 -18.51
CA LEU A 66 -0.33 29.46 -18.09
C LEU A 66 -0.69 30.91 -18.42
N LYS A 67 -1.77 31.12 -19.19
CA LYS A 67 -2.26 32.47 -19.55
C LYS A 67 -2.58 33.32 -18.33
N THR A 68 -3.06 32.69 -17.26
CA THR A 68 -3.36 33.33 -15.97
C THR A 68 -2.11 33.86 -15.28
N LEU A 69 -0.94 33.29 -15.55
CA LEU A 69 0.35 33.74 -15.03
C LEU A 69 1.10 34.59 -16.07
N SER A 70 0.38 35.33 -16.91
CA SER A 70 0.97 36.13 -18.00
C SER A 70 1.83 35.29 -18.96
N GLY A 71 1.49 34.02 -19.12
CA GLY A 71 2.27 33.08 -19.93
C GLY A 71 3.54 32.59 -19.24
N LEU A 72 3.68 32.67 -17.93
CA LEU A 72 4.79 32.05 -17.19
C LEU A 72 4.48 30.59 -16.88
N LYS A 73 5.53 29.78 -16.76
CA LYS A 73 5.43 28.47 -16.11
C LYS A 73 5.36 28.69 -14.58
N PRO A 74 4.69 27.81 -13.82
CA PRO A 74 4.54 27.99 -12.38
C PRO A 74 5.86 28.24 -11.63
N TYR A 75 6.95 27.51 -11.94
CA TYR A 75 8.23 27.75 -11.25
C TYR A 75 8.81 29.13 -11.57
N GLU A 76 8.67 29.62 -12.81
CA GLU A 76 9.15 30.95 -13.23
C GLU A 76 8.37 32.06 -12.51
N TYR A 77 7.05 31.87 -12.39
CA TYR A 77 6.22 32.80 -11.65
C TYR A 77 6.62 32.87 -10.18
N ILE A 78 6.84 31.71 -9.54
CA ILE A 78 7.27 31.66 -8.15
C ILE A 78 8.62 32.36 -7.97
N ASP A 79 9.60 32.12 -8.86
CA ASP A 79 10.92 32.74 -8.80
C ASP A 79 10.85 34.28 -8.92
N ILE A 80 9.99 34.78 -9.82
CA ILE A 80 9.73 36.21 -9.97
C ILE A 80 9.12 36.80 -8.69
N ILE A 81 8.04 36.22 -8.17
CA ILE A 81 7.37 36.74 -6.96
C ILE A 81 8.28 36.60 -5.74
N TRP A 82 9.08 35.54 -5.64
CA TRP A 82 10.03 35.35 -4.55
C TRP A 82 11.08 36.46 -4.51
N THR A 83 11.55 36.88 -5.69
CA THR A 83 12.56 37.94 -5.81
C THR A 83 11.95 39.34 -5.68
N SER A 84 10.73 39.55 -6.21
CA SER A 84 10.10 40.88 -6.21
C SER A 84 9.30 41.19 -4.94
N GLU A 85 8.68 40.17 -4.32
CA GLU A 85 7.79 40.28 -3.17
C GLU A 85 8.06 39.17 -2.14
N PRO A 86 9.29 39.07 -1.59
CA PRO A 86 9.67 37.99 -0.66
C PRO A 86 8.78 37.91 0.58
N ASP A 87 8.22 39.05 1.02
CA ASP A 87 7.35 39.14 2.20
C ASP A 87 6.09 38.26 2.09
N ARG A 88 5.64 37.95 0.86
CA ARG A 88 4.48 37.07 0.62
C ARG A 88 4.75 35.61 0.98
N PHE A 89 6.02 35.21 1.05
CA PHE A 89 6.44 33.86 1.42
C PHE A 89 6.88 33.74 2.88
N ILE A 90 6.78 34.82 3.67
CA ILE A 90 7.02 34.76 5.11
C ILE A 90 5.84 34.02 5.75
N VAL A 91 6.07 32.77 6.13
CA VAL A 91 5.11 31.98 6.90
C VAL A 91 4.97 32.64 8.27
N ASN A 92 3.81 33.24 8.54
CA ASN A 92 3.52 33.75 9.88
C ASN A 92 3.48 32.55 10.86
N PRO A 93 4.37 32.48 11.86
CA PRO A 93 4.51 31.34 12.76
C PRO A 93 3.25 31.07 13.60
N VAL A 94 2.33 32.04 13.69
CA VAL A 94 1.06 31.89 14.44
C VAL A 94 0.07 30.96 13.72
N HIS A 95 0.19 30.78 12.39
CA HIS A 95 -0.77 30.03 11.59
C HIS A 95 -0.46 28.53 11.43
N GLN A 96 0.68 28.03 11.93
CA GLN A 96 1.14 26.65 11.69
C GLN A 96 1.59 25.89 12.93
N ARG A 97 0.91 26.08 14.06
CA ARG A 97 0.95 25.06 15.12
C ARG A 97 -0.35 24.26 15.10
N PRO A 98 -0.47 23.21 14.26
CA PRO A 98 -1.38 22.13 14.59
C PRO A 98 -0.99 21.64 15.98
N GLY A 99 -1.90 21.75 16.95
CA GLY A 99 -1.68 21.22 18.30
C GLY A 99 -1.33 19.74 18.21
N LEU A 100 -0.57 19.25 19.19
CA LEU A 100 -0.23 17.83 19.30
C LEU A 100 -1.54 17.04 19.40
N ASN A 101 -1.83 16.19 18.41
CA ASN A 101 -2.92 15.23 18.51
C ASN A 101 -2.49 14.14 19.50
N THR A 102 -2.90 14.27 20.76
CA THR A 102 -3.01 13.13 21.68
C THR A 102 -4.17 12.23 21.30
#